data_AF-A0A1F4NRE7-F1
#
_entry.id   AF-A0A1F4NRE7-F1
#
_cell.length_a   1.000
_cell.length_b   1.000
_cell.length_c   1.000
_cell.angle_alpha   90.00
_cell.angle_beta   90.00
_cell.angle_gamma   90.00
#
_symmetry.space_group_name_H-M   'P 1'
#
loop_
_entity.id
_entity.type
_entity.pdbx_description
1 polymer ?
#
loop_
_entity_poly.entity_id
_entity_poly.type
_entity_poly.pdbx_seq_one_letter_code
_entity_poly.pdbx_strand_id
1 'polypeptide(L)'
;MVSFFGTLAAIASLTIIVWGLPKQIWLNWKRKSYEGLSPDLAWSVAVIYFFWGTYGLVKHDVFIITADIPGFILSAGLVWQMHYYRRK
;
A
#
# COMPACT_ATOMS: atom_id res chain seq x y z
N MET A 1 -21.61 9.10 14.71
CA MET A 1 -21.48 8.92 13.25
C MET A 1 -20.03 8.95 12.78
N VAL A 2 -19.25 9.99 13.14
CA VAL A 2 -17.82 10.11 12.77
C VAL A 2 -16.99 8.88 13.16
N SER A 3 -17.22 8.31 14.33
CA SER A 3 -16.52 7.13 14.85
C SER A 3 -16.85 5.82 14.12
N PHE A 4 -18.06 5.67 13.54
CA PHE A 4 -18.42 4.44 12.82
C PHE A 4 -17.69 4.33 11.48
N PHE A 5 -17.73 5.41 10.69
CA PHE A 5 -17.01 5.48 9.41
C PHE A 5 -15.49 5.44 9.61
N GLY A 6 -14.97 6.06 10.68
CA GLY A 6 -13.54 5.98 11.04
C GLY A 6 -13.09 4.53 11.30
N THR A 7 -13.85 3.76 12.07
CA THR A 7 -13.55 2.34 12.33
C THR A 7 -13.59 1.49 11.07
N LEU A 8 -14.60 1.69 10.20
CA LEU A 8 -14.69 0.95 8.93
C LEU A 8 -13.52 1.28 8.00
N ALA A 9 -13.15 2.56 7.90
CA ALA A 9 -12.00 2.99 7.11
C ALA A 9 -10.70 2.38 7.64
N ALA A 10 -10.51 2.34 8.97
CA ALA A 10 -9.35 1.71 9.60
C ALA A 10 -9.28 0.21 9.30
N ILE A 11 -10.39 -0.53 9.43
CA ILE A 11 -10.46 -1.97 9.11
C ILE A 11 -10.14 -2.22 7.64
N ALA A 12 -10.72 -1.43 6.73
CA ALA A 12 -10.45 -1.55 5.30
C ALA A 12 -8.97 -1.30 4.98
N SER A 13 -8.40 -0.21 5.52
CA SER A 13 -6.99 0.15 5.32
C SER A 13 -6.06 -0.95 5.84
N LEU A 14 -6.27 -1.43 7.07
CA LEU A 14 -5.49 -2.51 7.65
C LEU A 14 -5.60 -3.81 6.85
N THR A 15 -6.77 -4.14 6.32
CA THR A 15 -6.95 -5.34 5.49
C THR A 15 -6.12 -5.26 4.21
N ILE A 16 -6.08 -4.08 3.58
CA ILE A 16 -5.25 -3.84 2.39
C ILE A 16 -3.77 -3.97 2.73
N ILE A 17 -3.31 -3.34 3.81
CA ILE A 17 -1.89 -3.30 4.20
C ILE A 17 -1.42 -4.68 4.68
N VAL A 18 -2.17 -5.35 5.54
CA VAL A 18 -1.76 -6.61 6.18
C VAL A 18 -1.96 -7.81 5.25
N TRP A 19 -3.01 -7.81 4.44
CA TRP A 19 -3.37 -8.97 3.62
C TRP A 19 -3.26 -8.71 2.12
N GLY A 20 -3.82 -7.59 1.65
CA GLY A 20 -3.90 -7.28 0.23
C GLY A 20 -2.52 -7.16 -0.43
N LEU A 21 -1.71 -6.19 0.02
CA LEU A 21 -0.40 -5.91 -0.56
C LEU A 21 0.57 -7.09 -0.41
N PRO A 22 0.73 -7.74 0.76
CA PRO A 22 1.66 -8.86 0.90
C PRO A 22 1.27 -10.06 0.04
N LYS A 23 -0.03 -10.39 -0.03
CA LYS A 23 -0.52 -11.47 -0.90
C LYS A 23 -0.22 -11.16 -2.36
N GLN A 24 -0.41 -9.91 -2.79
CA GLN A 24 -0.12 -9.52 -4.17
C GLN A 24 1.38 -9.58 -4.49
N ILE A 25 2.23 -9.10 -3.58
CA ILE A 25 3.70 -9.19 -3.71
C ILE A 25 4.14 -10.65 -3.84
N TRP A 26 3.56 -11.54 -3.02
CA TRP A 26 3.85 -12.97 -3.06
C TRP A 26 3.37 -13.62 -4.38
N LEU A 27 2.16 -13.29 -4.83
CA LEU A 27 1.62 -13.80 -6.09
C LEU A 27 2.46 -13.33 -7.29
N ASN A 28 2.83 -12.06 -7.34
CA ASN A 28 3.72 -11.52 -8.37
C ASN A 28 5.07 -12.24 -8.35
N TRP A 29 5.63 -12.51 -7.16
CA TRP A 29 6.87 -13.26 -7.02
C TRP A 29 6.77 -14.71 -7.49
N LYS A 30 5.66 -15.39 -7.19
CA LYS A 30 5.42 -16.78 -7.58
C LYS A 30 5.18 -16.91 -9.09
N ARG A 31 4.40 -16.00 -9.66
CA ARG A 31 4.04 -15.99 -11.10
C ARG A 31 5.11 -15.37 -11.99
N LYS A 32 6.06 -14.61 -11.40
CA LYS A 32 7.04 -13.78 -12.13
C LYS A 32 6.40 -12.81 -13.13
N SER A 33 5.18 -12.38 -12.83
CA SER A 33 4.34 -11.51 -13.66
C SER A 33 3.46 -10.65 -12.75
N TYR A 34 3.09 -9.45 -13.22
CA TYR A 34 2.16 -8.54 -12.54
C TYR A 34 0.78 -8.49 -13.22
N GLU A 35 0.45 -9.52 -14.01
CA GLU A 35 -0.81 -9.63 -14.73
C GLU A 35 -2.04 -9.47 -13.82
N GLY A 36 -2.99 -8.65 -14.26
CA GLY A 36 -4.17 -8.28 -13.47
C GLY A 36 -3.98 -7.10 -12.53
N LEU A 37 -2.82 -6.42 -12.54
CA LEU A 37 -2.61 -5.19 -11.78
C LEU A 37 -2.13 -4.03 -12.65
N SER A 38 -2.78 -2.88 -12.49
CA SER A 38 -2.40 -1.64 -13.18
C SER A 38 -1.16 -1.02 -12.52
N PRO A 39 -0.06 -0.78 -13.27
CA PRO A 39 1.12 -0.09 -12.76
C PRO A 39 0.81 1.32 -12.27
N ASP A 40 -0.08 2.03 -12.96
CA ASP A 40 -0.46 3.40 -12.61
C ASP A 40 -1.21 3.44 -11.27
N LEU A 41 -2.05 2.44 -11.03
CA LEU A 41 -2.76 2.31 -9.76
C LEU A 41 -1.78 1.99 -8.62
N ALA A 42 -0.85 1.06 -8.83
CA ALA A 42 0.15 0.72 -7.81
C ALA A 42 1.06 1.91 -7.49
N TRP A 43 1.46 2.68 -8.50
CA TRP A 43 2.21 3.92 -8.31
C TRP A 43 1.42 4.95 -7.53
N SER A 44 0.15 5.17 -7.90
CA SER A 44 -0.73 6.10 -7.20
C SER A 44 -0.89 5.74 -5.72
N VAL A 45 -1.06 4.44 -5.42
CA VAL A 45 -1.15 3.94 -4.04
C VAL A 45 0.14 4.20 -3.26
N ALA A 46 1.31 3.98 -3.87
CA ALA A 46 2.59 4.27 -3.22
C ALA A 46 2.75 5.77 -2.93
N VAL A 47 2.36 6.64 -3.86
CA VAL A 47 2.40 8.10 -3.69
C VAL A 47 1.46 8.56 -2.58
N ILE A 48 0.24 8.00 -2.51
CA ILE A 48 -0.73 8.31 -1.46
C ILE A 48 -0.16 7.94 -0.09
N TYR A 49 0.34 6.71 0.08
CA TYR A 49 0.92 6.27 1.35
C TYR A 49 2.16 7.07 1.74
N PHE A 50 2.97 7.50 0.76
CA PHE A 50 4.10 8.39 1.03
C PHE A 50 3.64 9.75 1.60
N PHE A 51 2.66 10.40 0.96
CA PHE A 51 2.18 11.71 1.42
C PHE A 51 1.43 11.63 2.75
N TRP A 52 0.62 10.60 2.97
CA TRP A 52 -0.04 10.41 4.26
C TRP A 52 0.94 10.02 5.36
N GLY A 53 1.89 9.12 5.09
CA GLY A 53 2.93 8.76 6.04
C GLY A 53 3.78 9.98 6.45
N THR A 54 4.21 10.80 5.48
CA THR A 54 4.94 12.05 5.76
C THR A 54 4.09 13.06 6.51
N TYR A 55 2.80 13.20 6.17
CA TYR A 55 1.87 14.03 6.94
C TYR A 55 1.76 13.56 8.40
N GLY A 56 1.61 12.25 8.63
CA GLY A 56 1.56 11.66 9.96
C GLY A 56 2.82 11.94 10.77
N LEU A 57 3.99 11.83 10.13
CA LEU A 57 5.29 12.18 10.75
C LEU A 57 5.34 13.66 11.16
N VAL A 58 4.93 14.57 10.29
CA VAL A 58 4.93 16.03 10.56
C VAL A 58 3.94 16.41 11.66
N LYS A 59 2.81 15.70 11.76
CA LYS A 59 1.78 15.95 12.77
C LYS A 59 1.94 15.13 14.04
N HIS A 60 2.97 14.28 14.12
CA HIS A 60 3.14 13.30 15.20
C HIS A 60 1.90 12.41 15.42
N ASP A 61 1.16 12.13 14.36
CA ASP A 61 -0.02 11.27 14.40
C ASP A 61 0.39 9.80 14.27
N VAL A 62 0.50 9.12 15.41
CA VAL A 62 0.95 7.73 15.48
C VAL A 62 0.03 6.77 14.70
N PHE A 63 -1.27 7.07 14.59
CA PHE A 63 -2.19 6.20 13.83
C PHE A 63 -1.90 6.24 12.34
N ILE A 64 -1.72 7.44 11.78
CA ILE A 64 -1.37 7.62 10.36
C ILE A 64 0.01 7.03 10.10
N ILE A 65 0.99 7.29 10.97
CA ILE A 65 2.35 6.74 10.83
C ILE A 65 2.33 5.21 10.77
N THR A 66 1.61 4.55 11.69
CA THR A 66 1.59 3.09 11.79
C THR A 66 0.80 2.42 10.67
N ALA A 67 -0.17 3.10 10.07
CA ALA A 67 -0.90 2.58 8.91
C ALA A 67 -0.16 2.85 7.60
N ASP A 68 0.22 4.11 7.34
CA ASP A 68 0.63 4.53 6.01
C ASP A 68 2.11 4.26 5.71
N ILE A 69 3.01 4.23 6.71
CA ILE A 69 4.42 3.89 6.46
C ILE A 69 4.56 2.42 6.00
N PRO A 70 3.97 1.41 6.67
CA PRO A 70 3.98 0.05 6.16
C PRO A 70 3.30 -0.07 4.79
N GLY A 71 2.19 0.65 4.58
CA GLY A 71 1.52 0.74 3.28
C GLY A 71 2.45 1.24 2.17
N PHE A 72 3.25 2.27 2.45
CA PHE A 72 4.25 2.80 1.52
C PHE A 72 5.33 1.76 1.21
N ILE A 73 5.91 1.11 2.22
CA ILE A 73 6.97 0.11 2.03
C ILE A 73 6.48 -1.03 1.13
N LEU A 74 5.27 -1.55 1.41
CA LEU A 74 4.71 -2.66 0.65
C LEU A 74 4.34 -2.26 -0.78
N SER A 75 3.70 -1.11 -0.96
CA SER A 75 3.33 -0.61 -2.29
C SER A 75 4.55 -0.23 -3.13
N ALA A 76 5.60 0.34 -2.54
CA ALA A 76 6.88 0.58 -3.20
C ALA A 76 7.54 -0.74 -3.65
N GLY A 77 7.49 -1.79 -2.81
CA GLY A 77 7.94 -3.14 -3.20
C GLY A 77 7.16 -3.71 -4.38
N LEU A 78 5.85 -3.44 -4.44
CA LEU A 78 4.97 -3.88 -5.52
C LEU A 78 5.30 -3.15 -6.84
N VAL A 79 5.49 -1.83 -6.80
CA VAL A 79 5.95 -1.02 -7.94
C VAL A 79 7.31 -1.53 -8.43
N TRP A 80 8.25 -1.79 -7.52
CA TRP A 80 9.56 -2.34 -7.88
C TRP A 80 9.42 -3.69 -8.62
N GLN A 81 8.58 -4.61 -8.12
CA GLN A 81 8.32 -5.88 -8.80
C GLN A 81 7.76 -5.68 -10.21
N MET A 82 6.83 -4.75 -10.40
CA MET A 82 6.27 -4.45 -11.72
C MET A 82 7.35 -3.95 -12.69
N HIS A 83 8.20 -3.04 -12.24
CA HIS A 83 9.28 -2.52 -13.08
C HIS A 83 10.30 -3.61 -13.44
N TYR A 84 10.59 -4.51 -12.50
CA TYR A 84 11.45 -5.67 -12.73
C TYR A 84 10.86 -6.65 -13.74
N TYR A 85 9.57 -6.98 -13.61
CA TYR A 85 8.90 -7.93 -14.51
C TYR A 85 8.52 -7.33 -15.87
N ARG A 86 8.34 -6.01 -16.00
CA ARG A 86 8.13 -5.34 -17.29
C ARG A 86 9.35 -5.44 -18.22
N ARG A 87 10.55 -5.62 -17.65
CA ARG A 87 11.82 -5.70 -18.38
C ARG A 87 12.21 -7.13 -18.79
N LYS A 88 11.42 -8.13 -18.39
CA LYS A 88 11.57 -9.52 -18.81
C LYS A 88 10.53 -9.85 -19.87
#